data_AF-A0A8H5KHV0-F1
#
_entry.id   AF-A0A8H5KHV0-F1
#
_cell.length_a   1.000
_cell.length_b   1.000
_cell.length_c   1.000
_cell.angle_alpha   90.00
_cell.angle_beta   90.00
_cell.angle_gamma   90.00
#
_symmetry.space_group_name_H-M   'P 1'
#
loop_
_entity.id
_entity.type
_entity.pdbx_description
1 polymer ?
#
loop_
_entity_poly.entity_id
_entity_poly.type
_entity_poly.pdbx_seq_one_letter_code
_entity_poly.pdbx_strand_id
1 'polypeptide(L)'
;MKYLLALALAIPAIMATPAPAADKTASIEVQACACINAEGKTTVNGYCGYIRGRGERVDGGELCYPGDKYSDYMPEYFTADFCKSYYPGYNDRICKTKTVCPLIGDSWVPC
;
A
#
# COMPACT_ATOMS: atom_id res chain seq x y z
N MET A 1 -52.37 2.26 -36.68
CA MET A 1 -52.30 1.80 -35.27
C MET A 1 -50.86 1.87 -34.82
N LYS A 2 -50.66 2.31 -33.58
CA LYS A 2 -49.46 2.91 -33.01
C LYS A 2 -48.93 1.94 -31.98
N TYR A 3 -47.77 1.31 -32.21
CA TYR A 3 -47.13 0.45 -31.21
C TYR A 3 -45.62 0.74 -31.19
N LEU A 4 -45.24 1.69 -30.34
CA LEU A 4 -43.86 1.87 -29.91
C LEU A 4 -43.63 0.89 -28.76
N LEU A 5 -42.87 -0.18 -29.01
CA LEU A 5 -42.35 -1.04 -27.95
C LEU A 5 -41.19 -0.30 -27.26
N ALA A 6 -41.46 0.24 -26.07
CA ALA A 6 -40.43 0.79 -25.20
C ALA A 6 -39.77 -0.37 -24.43
N LEU A 7 -38.56 -0.76 -24.84
CA LEU A 7 -37.71 -1.65 -24.04
C LEU A 7 -37.13 -0.84 -22.88
N ALA A 8 -37.66 -1.01 -21.68
CA ALA A 8 -37.08 -0.48 -20.46
C ALA A 8 -35.83 -1.31 -20.09
N LEU A 9 -34.65 -0.74 -20.33
CA LEU A 9 -33.38 -1.23 -19.81
C LEU A 9 -33.35 -1.02 -18.28
N ALA A 10 -33.74 -2.04 -17.53
CA ALA A 10 -33.52 -2.09 -16.09
C ALA A 10 -32.03 -2.39 -15.84
N ILE A 11 -31.21 -1.34 -15.74
CA ILE A 11 -29.82 -1.46 -15.28
C ILE A 11 -29.88 -1.68 -13.76
N PRO A 12 -29.39 -2.82 -13.23
CA PRO A 12 -29.29 -2.97 -11.79
C PRO A 12 -28.33 -1.90 -11.26
N ALA A 13 -28.86 -0.97 -10.47
CA ALA A 13 -28.06 -0.07 -9.66
C ALA A 13 -27.29 -0.93 -8.66
N ILE A 14 -26.05 -1.28 -9.00
CA ILE A 14 -25.09 -1.81 -8.04
C ILE A 14 -24.88 -0.69 -7.02
N MET A 15 -25.56 -0.77 -5.88
CA MET A 15 -25.29 0.12 -4.76
C MET A 15 -23.86 -0.16 -4.33
N ALA A 16 -22.93 0.75 -4.67
CA ALA A 16 -21.60 0.75 -4.12
C ALA A 16 -21.75 0.96 -2.61
N THR A 17 -21.67 -0.12 -1.83
CA THR A 17 -21.52 -0.01 -0.37
C THR A 17 -20.27 0.83 -0.12
N PRO A 18 -20.35 1.91 0.69
CA PRO A 18 -19.19 2.72 0.99
C PRO A 18 -18.12 1.82 1.61
N ALA A 19 -16.90 1.95 1.10
CA ALA A 19 -15.76 1.23 1.67
C ALA A 19 -15.64 1.59 3.16
N PRO A 20 -15.26 0.63 4.02
CA PRO A 20 -14.97 0.91 5.42
C PRO A 20 -14.07 2.14 5.56
N ALA A 21 -14.49 3.12 6.35
CA ALA A 21 -13.64 4.25 6.68
C ALA A 21 -12.56 3.81 7.68
N ALA A 22 -11.36 4.37 7.53
CA ALA A 22 -10.27 4.13 8.47
C ALA A 22 -10.61 4.75 9.83
N ASP A 23 -10.43 4.00 10.92
CA ASP A 23 -10.61 4.54 12.28
C ASP A 23 -9.37 5.32 12.69
N LYS A 24 -9.45 6.65 12.60
CA LYS A 24 -8.34 7.55 12.92
C LYS A 24 -7.97 7.57 14.40
N THR A 25 -8.88 7.13 15.28
CA THR A 25 -8.64 7.16 16.73
C THR A 25 -7.72 6.03 17.19
N ALA A 26 -7.58 4.98 16.40
CA ALA A 26 -6.72 3.82 16.66
C ALA A 26 -5.42 3.83 15.83
N SER A 27 -4.93 5.00 15.44
CA SER A 27 -3.70 5.12 14.65
C SER A 27 -2.47 4.63 15.42
N ILE A 28 -1.51 4.06 14.68
CA ILE A 28 -0.23 3.58 15.21
C ILE A 28 0.93 4.06 14.34
N GLU A 29 2.14 4.12 14.91
CA GLU A 29 3.36 4.35 14.15
C GLU A 29 3.97 3.02 13.69
N VAL A 30 4.37 2.97 12.42
CA VAL A 30 5.08 1.84 11.81
C VAL A 30 6.28 2.33 11.02
N GLN A 31 7.24 1.43 10.75
CA GLN A 31 8.35 1.71 9.85
C GLN A 31 7.98 1.36 8.41
N ALA A 32 8.10 2.35 7.52
CA ALA A 32 8.02 2.16 6.08
C ALA A 32 9.43 2.19 5.49
N CYS A 33 9.84 1.14 4.79
CA CYS A 33 11.20 1.00 4.27
C CYS A 33 11.24 0.79 2.77
N ALA A 34 12.37 1.13 2.17
CA ALA A 34 12.67 0.86 0.77
C ALA A 34 14.17 0.73 0.54
N CYS A 35 14.53 0.22 -0.63
CA CYS A 35 15.89 0.30 -1.13
C CYS A 35 16.12 1.67 -1.77
N ILE A 36 17.29 2.26 -1.54
CA ILE A 36 17.66 3.61 -1.99
C ILE A 36 18.95 3.58 -2.81
N ASN A 37 19.00 4.40 -3.87
CA ASN A 37 20.18 4.57 -4.69
C ASN A 37 20.98 5.83 -4.28
N ALA A 38 22.16 6.03 -4.90
CA ALA A 38 23.03 7.18 -4.61
C ALA A 38 22.40 8.54 -4.97
N GLU A 39 21.37 8.58 -5.82
CA GLU A 39 20.61 9.80 -6.15
C GLU A 39 19.48 10.08 -5.14
N GLY A 40 19.27 9.20 -4.16
CA GLY A 40 18.18 9.30 -3.20
C GLY A 40 16.83 8.76 -3.70
N LYS A 41 16.76 8.14 -4.89
CA LYS A 41 15.54 7.51 -5.39
C LYS A 41 15.29 6.18 -4.66
N THR A 42 14.05 5.92 -4.30
CA THR A 42 13.66 4.68 -3.61
C THR A 42 12.87 3.72 -4.49
N THR A 43 12.95 2.43 -4.18
CA THR A 43 12.14 1.39 -4.83
C THR A 43 11.79 0.25 -3.87
N VAL A 44 10.59 -0.30 -4.07
CA VAL A 44 10.09 -1.50 -3.39
C VAL A 44 9.37 -2.46 -4.34
N ASN A 45 8.86 -1.93 -5.47
CA ASN A 45 8.21 -2.67 -6.55
C ASN A 45 7.18 -3.71 -6.03
N GLY A 46 6.95 -4.79 -6.77
CA GLY A 46 6.06 -5.89 -6.38
C GLY A 46 6.52 -6.69 -5.15
N TYR A 47 7.78 -6.53 -4.71
CA TYR A 47 8.26 -7.25 -3.52
C TYR A 47 7.51 -6.81 -2.26
N CYS A 48 7.13 -5.54 -2.19
CA CYS A 48 6.35 -5.04 -1.05
C CYS A 48 5.07 -5.87 -0.83
N GLY A 49 4.32 -6.18 -1.89
CA GLY A 49 3.13 -7.03 -1.79
C GLY A 49 3.43 -8.49 -1.45
N TYR A 50 4.61 -9.00 -1.85
CA TYR A 50 5.03 -10.37 -1.54
C TYR A 50 5.24 -10.61 -0.04
N ILE A 51 5.79 -9.61 0.67
CA ILE A 51 6.01 -9.65 2.13
C ILE A 51 4.82 -9.11 2.93
N ARG A 52 3.61 -9.15 2.34
CA ARG A 52 2.37 -8.60 2.92
C ARG A 52 2.45 -7.11 3.27
N GLY A 53 3.39 -6.38 2.69
CA GLY A 53 3.47 -4.94 2.79
C GLY A 53 2.54 -4.23 1.80
N ARG A 54 2.42 -2.92 1.97
CA ARG A 54 1.69 -2.03 1.09
C ARG A 54 2.60 -0.90 0.64
N GLY A 55 2.65 -0.71 -0.69
CA GLY A 55 3.43 0.35 -1.30
C GLY A 55 2.74 1.70 -1.17
N GLU A 56 3.51 2.73 -0.87
CA GLU A 56 3.07 4.12 -0.84
C GLU A 56 4.07 4.98 -1.62
N ARG A 57 3.56 5.88 -2.46
CA ARG A 57 4.40 6.84 -3.16
C ARG A 57 4.71 8.03 -2.25
N VAL A 58 5.99 8.30 -2.02
CA VAL A 58 6.49 9.40 -1.19
C VAL A 58 7.65 10.07 -1.93
N ASP A 59 7.61 11.39 -2.10
CA ASP A 59 8.68 12.20 -2.69
C ASP A 59 9.20 11.70 -4.06
N GLY A 60 8.33 11.12 -4.89
CA GLY A 60 8.69 10.57 -6.21
C GLY A 60 9.34 9.17 -6.18
N GLY A 61 9.47 8.56 -5.00
CA GLY A 61 9.82 7.14 -4.82
C GLY A 61 8.68 6.34 -4.20
N GLU A 62 8.94 5.07 -3.88
CA GLU A 62 8.02 4.21 -3.12
C GLU A 62 8.64 3.76 -1.80
N LEU A 63 7.81 3.67 -0.77
CA LEU A 63 8.11 3.03 0.52
C LEU A 63 7.13 1.88 0.75
N CYS A 64 7.59 0.84 1.44
CA CYS A 64 6.79 -0.31 1.82
C CYS A 64 6.54 -0.29 3.32
N TYR A 65 5.28 -0.33 3.72
CA TYR A 65 4.88 -0.41 5.12
C TYR A 65 4.06 -1.69 5.40
N PRO A 66 3.97 -2.16 6.66
CA PRO A 66 3.18 -3.34 7.01
C PRO A 66 1.73 -3.21 6.52
N GLY A 67 1.22 -4.20 5.80
CA GLY A 67 -0.15 -4.16 5.26
C GLY A 67 -1.22 -4.51 6.29
N ASP A 68 -0.85 -5.21 7.35
CA ASP A 68 -1.71 -5.62 8.46
C ASP A 68 -0.89 -5.86 9.74
N LYS A 69 -1.56 -6.16 10.86
CA LYS A 69 -0.90 -6.40 12.16
C LYS A 69 -0.03 -7.68 12.19
N TYR A 70 -0.12 -8.52 11.16
CA TYR A 70 0.63 -9.77 11.00
C TYR A 70 1.75 -9.65 9.98
N SER A 71 1.88 -8.51 9.33
CA SER A 71 2.91 -8.24 8.34
C SER A 71 4.20 -7.98 9.10
N ASP A 72 5.25 -8.75 8.81
CA ASP A 72 6.49 -8.69 9.57
C ASP A 72 7.18 -7.31 9.44
N TYR A 73 8.17 -7.07 10.28
CA TYR A 73 8.79 -5.76 10.42
C TYR A 73 9.61 -5.38 9.16
N MET A 74 9.21 -4.32 8.44
CA MET A 74 9.83 -3.92 7.17
C MET A 74 11.37 -3.79 7.20
N PRO A 75 12.01 -3.28 8.27
CA PRO A 75 13.48 -3.25 8.37
C PRO A 75 14.18 -4.59 8.35
N GLU A 76 13.49 -5.70 8.63
CA GLU A 76 14.04 -7.06 8.55
C GLU A 76 14.10 -7.54 7.09
N TYR A 77 13.18 -7.09 6.25
CA TYR A 77 13.16 -7.42 4.82
C TYR A 77 14.00 -6.48 3.98
N PHE A 78 13.94 -5.18 4.27
CA PHE A 78 14.77 -4.18 3.60
C PHE A 78 16.07 -4.03 4.37
N THR A 79 17.04 -4.88 4.06
CA THR A 79 18.44 -4.76 4.52
C THR A 79 19.33 -4.22 3.40
N ALA A 80 20.48 -3.63 3.73
CA ALA A 80 21.43 -3.19 2.71
C ALA A 80 21.87 -4.35 1.79
N ASP A 81 22.08 -5.54 2.36
CA ASP A 81 22.43 -6.76 1.60
C ASP A 81 21.29 -7.20 0.68
N PHE A 82 20.05 -7.22 1.17
CA PHE A 82 18.88 -7.51 0.34
C PHE A 82 18.76 -6.49 -0.80
N CYS A 83 18.87 -5.19 -0.48
CA CYS A 83 18.76 -4.13 -1.46
C CYS A 83 19.81 -4.25 -2.56
N LYS A 84 21.08 -4.43 -2.18
CA LYS A 84 22.18 -4.65 -3.11
C LYS A 84 22.00 -5.88 -3.98
N SER A 85 21.45 -6.97 -3.43
CA SER A 85 21.26 -8.23 -4.17
C SER A 85 20.04 -8.24 -5.08
N TYR A 86 18.93 -7.63 -4.64
CA TYR A 86 17.62 -7.75 -5.29
C TYR A 86 17.33 -6.56 -6.22
N TYR A 87 17.89 -5.38 -5.92
CA TYR A 87 17.68 -4.15 -6.69
C TYR A 87 19.01 -3.57 -7.17
N PRO A 88 19.49 -3.97 -8.37
CA PRO A 88 20.73 -3.44 -8.92
C PRO A 88 20.74 -1.91 -8.96
N GLY A 89 21.77 -1.31 -8.36
CA GLY A 89 21.92 0.16 -8.25
C GLY A 89 21.30 0.78 -7.00
N TYR A 90 20.51 0.03 -6.22
CA TYR A 90 19.96 0.45 -4.92
C TYR A 90 20.71 -0.27 -3.80
N ASN A 91 21.89 0.24 -3.45
CA ASN A 91 22.86 -0.47 -2.63
C ASN A 91 22.65 -0.30 -1.12
N ASP A 92 21.65 0.47 -0.71
CA ASP A 92 21.34 0.70 0.70
C ASP A 92 19.83 0.72 0.91
N ARG A 93 19.41 0.89 2.15
CA ARG A 93 18.02 1.04 2.57
C ARG A 93 17.76 2.40 3.18
N ILE A 94 16.48 2.79 3.18
CA ILE A 94 15.97 3.88 4.00
C ILE A 94 14.68 3.43 4.67
N CYS A 95 14.49 3.82 5.93
CA CYS A 95 13.24 3.63 6.66
C CYS A 95 12.76 4.99 7.19
N LYS A 96 11.46 5.22 7.11
CA LYS A 96 10.78 6.38 7.68
C LYS A 96 9.66 5.91 8.58
N THR A 97 9.50 6.54 9.74
CA THR A 97 8.31 6.37 10.56
C THR A 97 7.11 6.95 9.83
N LYS A 98 5.99 6.22 9.83
CA LYS A 98 4.71 6.73 9.34
C LYS A 98 3.57 6.32 10.26
N THR A 99 2.50 7.11 10.23
CA THR A 99 1.27 6.79 10.92
C THR A 99 0.35 5.99 10.00
N VAL A 100 -0.19 4.88 10.50
CA VAL A 100 -1.20 4.07 9.81
C VAL A 100 -2.44 3.92 10.67
N CYS A 101 -3.57 3.78 9.99
CA CYS A 101 -4.90 3.65 10.60
C CYS A 101 -5.45 2.25 10.27
N PRO A 102 -6.12 1.59 11.22
CA PRO A 102 -6.82 0.34 10.91
C PRO A 102 -8.01 0.61 9.99
N LEU A 103 -8.23 -0.29 9.03
CA LEU A 103 -9.53 -0.52 8.42
C LEU A 103 -10.34 -1.49 9.28
N ILE A 104 -11.63 -1.66 8.98
CA ILE A 104 -12.42 -2.77 9.54
C ILE A 104 -11.71 -4.09 9.19
N GLY A 105 -11.24 -4.80 10.21
CA GLY A 105 -10.37 -5.97 10.10
C GLY A 105 -8.97 -5.70 10.67
N ASP A 106 -7.96 -6.38 10.13
CA ASP A 106 -6.57 -6.31 10.63
C ASP A 106 -5.63 -5.50 9.70
N SER A 107 -6.17 -4.93 8.62
CA SER A 107 -5.41 -4.22 7.59
C SER A 107 -5.14 -2.76 7.93
N TRP A 108 -3.99 -2.27 7.48
CA TRP A 108 -3.53 -0.90 7.63
C TRP A 108 -3.68 -0.08 6.35
N VAL A 109 -4.04 1.19 6.51
CA VAL A 109 -4.03 2.22 5.47
C VAL A 109 -3.31 3.47 5.97
N PRO A 110 -2.86 4.37 5.08
CA PRO A 110 -2.35 5.66 5.53
C PRO A 110 -3.46 6.40 6.28
N CYS A 111 -3.11 6.99 7.43
CA CYS A 111 -3.88 8.08 7.99
C CYS A 111 -3.59 9.36 7.18
#